data_AF-A0A7K0BY43-F1
#
_entry.id   AF-A0A7K0BY43-F1
#
_cell.length_a   1.000
_cell.length_b   1.000
_cell.length_c   1.000
_cell.angle_alpha   90.00
_cell.angle_beta   90.00
_cell.angle_gamma   90.00
#
_symmetry.space_group_name_H-M   'P 1'
#
loop_
_entity.id
_entity.type
_entity.pdbx_description
1 polymer ?
#
loop_
_entity_poly.entity_id
_entity_poly.type
_entity_poly.pdbx_seq_one_letter_code
_entity_poly.pdbx_strand_id
1 'polypeptide(L)'
;MIPYAVPWGNAAGVVYVEGGVGSVSAAHPGGEPRDEVGPVHNYPNGHFGPSGNTPPPYPPRPPRAHRPPPGPQPPYPMPPLVQPVPVGPQDAPQGLLWAFTPFLTFGFGTPFSFLYAAVRRGSWNLGATAAGYGLATLGALVLMDAGSILGPLGALMMLMLWIAGTAHAFAVRPSVFPRGNPRNRVNEHAVQAAKYRKVLRDEARTLAAEDPALAHELRIGRPDLPRAYDDGGLVDVNHAPPAALGQLPGMTGPLVERIVARRSEQGGFVSAEEMAVDIDLPPGMLPAIAEYAIFLA
;
A
#
# COMPACT_ATOMS: atom_id res chain seq x y z
N MET A 1 -22.24 -22.27 -39.14
CA MET A 1 -23.01 -22.48 -37.89
C MET A 1 -22.02 -22.32 -36.75
N ILE A 2 -21.66 -21.10 -36.29
CA ILE A 2 -22.31 -20.22 -35.28
C ILE A 2 -22.98 -21.00 -34.10
N PRO A 3 -22.93 -20.49 -32.86
CA PRO A 3 -22.05 -20.99 -31.78
C PRO A 3 -22.81 -21.18 -30.45
N TYR A 4 -22.13 -21.58 -29.37
CA TYR A 4 -22.69 -21.51 -28.02
C TYR A 4 -22.33 -20.17 -27.36
N ALA A 5 -23.31 -19.27 -27.32
CA ALA A 5 -23.37 -18.12 -26.44
C ALA A 5 -24.34 -18.45 -25.29
N VAL A 6 -23.95 -18.16 -24.05
CA VAL A 6 -24.83 -18.19 -22.87
C VAL A 6 -25.01 -16.74 -22.40
N PRO A 7 -26.21 -16.15 -22.54
CA PRO A 7 -26.51 -14.84 -21.99
C PRO A 7 -27.17 -14.98 -20.62
N TRP A 8 -26.71 -14.23 -19.62
CA TRP A 8 -27.50 -13.97 -18.41
C TRP A 8 -27.99 -12.52 -18.48
N GLY A 9 -29.28 -12.39 -18.79
CA GLY A 9 -30.03 -11.15 -18.73
C GLY A 9 -30.74 -10.97 -17.40
N ASN A 10 -30.71 -9.73 -16.92
CA ASN A 10 -31.80 -8.93 -16.35
C ASN A 10 -32.95 -9.65 -15.63
N ALA A 11 -33.04 -9.41 -14.32
CA ALA A 11 -34.32 -9.39 -13.61
C ALA A 11 -34.57 -7.97 -13.11
N ALA A 12 -35.63 -7.37 -13.66
CA ALA A 12 -36.19 -6.09 -13.26
C ALA A 12 -36.86 -6.18 -11.88
N GLY A 13 -36.85 -5.07 -11.15
CA GLY A 13 -37.58 -4.88 -9.90
C GLY A 13 -37.84 -3.40 -9.65
N VAL A 14 -38.64 -2.78 -10.52
CA VAL A 14 -39.21 -1.45 -10.35
C VAL A 14 -40.39 -1.54 -9.39
N VAL A 15 -40.39 -0.77 -8.30
CA VAL A 15 -41.60 -0.47 -7.51
C VAL A 15 -41.77 1.05 -7.48
N TYR A 16 -42.81 1.51 -8.18
CA TYR A 16 -43.39 2.84 -8.09
C TYR A 16 -44.23 2.97 -6.83
N VAL A 17 -44.15 4.11 -6.14
CA VAL A 17 -45.27 4.72 -5.41
C VAL A 17 -45.26 6.23 -5.67
N GLU A 18 -46.19 6.69 -6.51
CA GLU A 18 -46.73 8.07 -6.57
C GLU A 18 -47.37 8.44 -5.22
N GLY A 19 -47.53 9.70 -4.77
CA GLY A 19 -47.45 11.01 -5.39
C GLY A 19 -48.10 12.06 -4.45
N GLY A 20 -48.06 13.34 -4.87
CA GLY A 20 -48.78 14.49 -4.27
C GLY A 20 -47.87 15.43 -3.48
N VAL A 21 -47.25 16.47 -4.05
CA VAL A 21 -47.75 17.70 -4.71
C VAL A 21 -48.59 18.60 -3.80
N GLY A 22 -48.06 19.80 -3.52
CA GLY A 22 -48.75 20.91 -2.87
C GLY A 22 -47.84 22.11 -2.63
N SER A 23 -47.78 23.00 -3.63
CA SER A 23 -46.96 24.20 -3.77
C SER A 23 -47.49 25.46 -3.06
N VAL A 24 -46.55 26.29 -2.56
CA VAL A 24 -46.42 27.78 -2.67
C VAL A 24 -47.60 28.67 -2.25
N SER A 25 -47.36 29.63 -1.32
CA SER A 25 -47.66 31.06 -1.53
C SER A 25 -47.13 31.97 -0.39
N ALA A 26 -46.89 33.25 -0.71
CA ALA A 26 -46.04 34.22 -0.05
C ALA A 26 -46.78 35.38 0.68
N ALA A 27 -46.00 36.12 1.50
CA ALA A 27 -46.03 37.58 1.78
C ALA A 27 -47.07 38.23 2.74
N HIS A 28 -46.56 38.69 3.91
CA HIS A 28 -46.61 40.03 4.60
C HIS A 28 -47.93 40.84 4.83
N PRO A 29 -47.98 41.91 5.68
CA PRO A 29 -47.22 42.31 6.90
C PRO A 29 -48.06 42.97 8.06
N GLY A 30 -47.43 43.26 9.23
CA GLY A 30 -47.65 44.51 10.01
C GLY A 30 -48.53 44.52 11.29
N GLY A 31 -48.00 45.09 12.39
CA GLY A 31 -48.79 45.74 13.48
C GLY A 31 -48.43 45.40 14.95
N GLU A 32 -47.69 46.29 15.62
CA GLU A 32 -47.50 46.42 17.10
C GLU A 32 -48.63 47.30 17.73
N PRO A 33 -48.69 47.66 19.05
CA PRO A 33 -48.37 46.95 20.31
C PRO A 33 -49.38 47.22 21.52
N ARG A 34 -49.08 46.64 22.70
CA ARG A 34 -49.20 47.15 24.10
C ARG A 34 -50.51 47.11 24.97
N ASP A 35 -50.22 46.87 26.27
CA ASP A 35 -50.85 47.24 27.55
C ASP A 35 -52.12 46.52 28.10
N GLU A 36 -52.00 45.91 29.29
CA GLU A 36 -52.72 46.33 30.51
C GLU A 36 -52.44 45.44 31.77
N VAL A 37 -52.51 46.07 32.93
CA VAL A 37 -52.09 45.62 34.27
C VAL A 37 -53.28 45.48 35.22
N GLY A 38 -53.28 44.45 36.08
CA GLY A 38 -53.80 44.46 37.45
C GLY A 38 -55.06 43.61 37.74
N PRO A 39 -55.45 43.37 39.02
CA PRO A 39 -54.83 43.77 40.29
C PRO A 39 -54.69 42.64 41.35
N VAL A 40 -54.15 43.05 42.51
CA VAL A 40 -53.70 42.28 43.69
C VAL A 40 -54.83 41.93 44.66
N HIS A 41 -54.78 40.75 45.29
CA HIS A 41 -55.45 40.48 46.57
C HIS A 41 -54.60 39.60 47.51
N ASN A 42 -54.63 39.95 48.79
CA ASN A 42 -53.72 39.58 49.88
C ASN A 42 -54.38 38.54 50.81
N TYR A 43 -53.64 37.54 51.29
CA TYR A 43 -54.01 36.73 52.47
C TYR A 43 -52.78 36.38 53.34
N PRO A 44 -52.94 36.25 54.67
CA PRO A 44 -51.86 36.43 55.63
C PRO A 44 -51.18 35.13 56.13
N ASN A 45 -49.88 35.28 56.40
CA ASN A 45 -48.96 34.59 57.32
C ASN A 45 -49.35 33.21 57.93
N GLY A 46 -48.60 32.18 57.52
CA GLY A 46 -48.32 30.97 58.29
C GLY A 46 -46.81 30.67 58.28
N HIS A 47 -46.21 30.53 59.47
CA HIS A 47 -44.78 30.25 59.68
C HIS A 47 -44.41 28.79 59.40
N PHE A 48 -43.41 28.53 58.54
CA PHE A 48 -42.48 27.38 58.64
C PHE A 48 -41.15 27.73 57.95
N GLY A 49 -40.02 27.38 58.58
CA GLY A 49 -38.67 27.92 58.33
C GLY A 49 -37.97 27.52 57.03
N PRO A 50 -36.77 28.07 56.77
CA PRO A 50 -36.09 27.96 55.48
C PRO A 50 -35.43 26.58 55.30
N SER A 51 -35.96 25.76 54.37
CA SER A 51 -35.22 24.66 53.77
C SER A 51 -34.22 25.22 52.76
N GLY A 52 -32.97 25.41 53.22
CA GLY A 52 -31.84 25.75 52.36
C GLY A 52 -31.48 24.57 51.46
N ASN A 53 -31.88 24.62 50.19
CA ASN A 53 -31.35 23.76 49.14
C ASN A 53 -30.09 24.40 48.55
N THR A 54 -28.92 24.16 49.13
CA THR A 54 -27.62 24.43 48.50
C THR A 54 -27.17 23.18 47.73
N PRO A 55 -26.88 23.26 46.42
CA PRO A 55 -26.28 22.15 45.69
C PRO A 55 -24.84 21.89 46.17
N PRO A 56 -24.34 20.65 46.11
CA PRO A 56 -23.01 20.30 46.61
C PRO A 56 -21.89 20.98 45.79
N PRO A 57 -20.73 21.29 46.39
CA PRO A 57 -19.60 21.90 45.69
C PRO A 57 -19.06 20.99 44.59
N TYR A 58 -18.80 21.55 43.40
CA TYR A 58 -18.08 20.86 42.33
C TYR A 58 -16.68 20.44 42.79
N PRO A 59 -16.17 19.25 42.39
CA PRO A 59 -14.80 18.87 42.66
C PRO A 59 -13.82 19.81 41.91
N PRO A 60 -12.63 20.07 42.49
CA PRO A 60 -11.64 20.95 41.88
C PRO A 60 -11.13 20.39 40.54
N ARG A 61 -10.99 21.28 39.55
CA ARG A 61 -10.49 20.97 38.21
C ARG A 61 -9.06 20.41 38.30
N PRO A 62 -8.71 19.32 37.58
CA PRO A 62 -7.35 18.80 37.60
C PRO A 62 -6.35 19.82 37.00
N PRO A 63 -5.09 19.83 37.44
CA PRO A 63 -4.06 20.72 36.91
C PRO A 63 -3.84 20.51 35.41
N ARG A 64 -3.72 21.60 34.64
CA ARG A 64 -3.31 21.52 33.23
C ARG A 64 -1.91 20.91 33.14
N ALA A 65 -1.81 19.77 32.45
CA ALA A 65 -0.52 19.19 32.11
C ALA A 65 0.31 20.22 31.34
N HIS A 66 1.50 20.56 31.85
CA HIS A 66 2.46 21.40 31.14
C HIS A 66 2.93 20.64 29.90
N ARG A 67 2.59 21.13 28.70
CA ARG A 67 3.24 20.69 27.48
C ARG A 67 4.66 21.28 27.47
N PRO A 68 5.72 20.48 27.24
CA PRO A 68 7.04 21.02 27.03
C PRO A 68 7.05 21.90 25.75
N PRO A 69 7.90 22.93 25.69
CA PRO A 69 8.01 23.79 24.51
C PRO A 69 8.45 22.96 23.29
N PRO A 70 8.01 23.33 22.06
CA PRO A 70 8.45 22.67 20.85
C PRO A 70 9.98 22.77 20.75
N GLY A 71 10.65 21.62 20.59
CA GLY A 71 12.09 21.59 20.31
C GLY A 71 12.41 22.23 18.94
N PRO A 72 13.71 22.50 18.66
CA PRO A 72 14.14 23.03 17.38
C PRO A 72 13.67 22.15 16.22
N GLN A 73 12.94 22.73 15.27
CA GLN A 73 12.52 22.03 14.07
C GLN A 73 13.75 21.85 13.14
N PRO A 74 13.97 20.66 12.57
CA PRO A 74 15.09 20.45 11.67
C PRO A 74 14.95 21.32 10.40
N PRO A 75 16.06 21.86 9.86
CA PRO A 75 16.05 22.84 8.76
C PRO A 75 15.73 22.26 7.37
N TYR A 76 15.32 20.98 7.28
CA TYR A 76 14.98 20.33 6.01
C TYR A 76 13.63 19.62 6.11
N PRO A 77 12.77 19.71 5.07
CA PRO A 77 11.57 18.89 5.01
C PRO A 77 12.00 17.43 5.03
N MET A 78 11.54 16.71 6.05
CA MET A 78 11.77 15.28 6.18
C MET A 78 11.22 14.60 4.90
N PRO A 79 11.99 13.70 4.24
CA PRO A 79 11.43 12.84 3.22
C PRO A 79 10.15 12.21 3.77
N PRO A 80 9.09 11.99 2.95
CA PRO A 80 7.93 11.23 3.40
C PRO A 80 8.45 9.97 4.06
N LEU A 81 8.08 9.76 5.33
CA LEU A 81 8.44 8.54 6.05
C LEU A 81 7.93 7.41 5.18
N VAL A 82 8.85 6.75 4.46
CA VAL A 82 8.56 5.50 3.78
C VAL A 82 8.16 4.61 4.92
N GLN A 83 6.86 4.43 5.12
CA GLN A 83 6.38 3.51 6.15
C GLN A 83 7.11 2.21 5.85
N PRO A 84 7.88 1.66 6.80
CA PRO A 84 8.45 0.34 6.62
C PRO A 84 7.23 -0.55 6.43
N VAL A 85 6.92 -0.90 5.18
CA VAL A 85 5.96 -1.96 4.90
C VAL A 85 6.50 -3.12 5.74
N PRO A 86 5.71 -3.66 6.69
CA PRO A 86 6.17 -4.77 7.49
C PRO A 86 6.66 -5.81 6.50
N VAL A 87 7.97 -6.08 6.52
CA VAL A 87 8.54 -7.21 5.80
C VAL A 87 8.01 -8.40 6.57
N GLY A 88 6.75 -8.76 6.29
CA GLY A 88 6.15 -9.97 6.79
C GLY A 88 7.07 -11.11 6.39
N PRO A 89 7.16 -12.19 7.17
CA PRO A 89 7.93 -13.37 6.79
C PRO A 89 7.28 -14.04 5.55
N GLN A 90 7.41 -13.44 4.38
CA GLN A 90 7.06 -14.03 3.09
C GLN A 90 8.27 -14.72 2.47
N ASP A 91 9.13 -15.29 3.32
CA ASP A 91 9.95 -16.42 2.91
C ASP A 91 8.98 -17.62 2.78
N ALA A 92 8.17 -17.66 1.71
CA ALA A 92 7.78 -18.95 1.15
C ALA A 92 9.10 -19.74 1.06
N PRO A 93 9.22 -20.94 1.65
CA PRO A 93 10.52 -21.51 1.94
C PRO A 93 11.17 -22.00 0.65
N GLN A 94 11.78 -21.07 -0.09
CA GLN A 94 12.43 -21.33 -1.37
C GLN A 94 13.53 -22.37 -1.11
N GLY A 95 13.41 -23.50 -1.81
CA GLY A 95 14.34 -24.61 -1.69
C GLY A 95 14.15 -25.55 -0.49
N LEU A 96 13.11 -25.41 0.31
CA LEU A 96 12.82 -26.38 1.38
C LEU A 96 12.30 -27.71 0.79
N LEU A 97 11.39 -27.64 -0.17
CA LEU A 97 10.94 -28.82 -0.94
C LEU A 97 12.11 -29.51 -1.68
N TRP A 98 13.08 -28.75 -2.16
CA TRP A 98 14.29 -29.31 -2.78
C TRP A 98 15.15 -30.07 -1.75
N ALA A 99 15.39 -29.50 -0.57
CA ALA A 99 16.17 -30.16 0.49
C ALA A 99 15.47 -31.42 1.06
N PHE A 100 14.15 -31.53 0.92
CA PHE A 100 13.37 -32.72 1.26
C PHE A 100 13.43 -33.83 0.20
N THR A 101 13.99 -33.57 -0.99
CA THR A 101 14.01 -34.57 -2.07
C THR A 101 14.72 -35.88 -1.67
N PRO A 102 15.92 -35.87 -1.06
CA PRO A 102 16.56 -37.09 -0.56
C PRO A 102 15.74 -37.80 0.52
N PHE A 103 15.04 -37.03 1.35
CA PHE A 103 14.23 -37.56 2.43
C PHE A 103 12.98 -38.28 1.90
N LEU A 104 12.20 -37.63 1.04
CA LEU A 104 10.98 -38.16 0.44
C LEU A 104 11.22 -39.34 -0.50
N THR A 105 12.41 -39.42 -1.09
CA THR A 105 12.79 -40.49 -2.02
C THR A 105 13.60 -41.60 -1.33
N PHE A 106 13.62 -41.65 0.01
CA PHE A 106 14.40 -42.64 0.77
C PHE A 106 15.88 -42.75 0.32
N GLY A 107 16.49 -41.62 -0.07
CA GLY A 107 17.89 -41.51 -0.44
C GLY A 107 18.18 -41.58 -1.95
N PHE A 108 17.24 -42.07 -2.77
CA PHE A 108 17.42 -42.19 -4.22
C PHE A 108 17.55 -40.85 -4.95
N GLY A 109 16.93 -39.78 -4.42
CA GLY A 109 16.95 -38.44 -4.98
C GLY A 109 18.20 -37.63 -4.63
N THR A 110 19.10 -38.17 -3.80
CA THR A 110 20.36 -37.50 -3.39
C THR A 110 21.23 -37.10 -4.60
N PRO A 111 21.63 -38.01 -5.51
CA PRO A 111 22.48 -37.64 -6.65
C PRO A 111 21.84 -36.55 -7.54
N PHE A 112 20.53 -36.63 -7.80
CA PHE A 112 19.83 -35.63 -8.60
C PHE A 112 19.75 -34.26 -7.92
N SER A 113 19.55 -34.24 -6.60
CA SER A 113 19.54 -33.00 -5.81
C SER A 113 20.90 -32.30 -5.89
N PHE A 114 21.99 -33.03 -5.67
CA PHE A 114 23.35 -32.47 -5.74
C PHE A 114 23.76 -32.09 -7.16
N LEU A 115 23.32 -32.83 -8.18
CA LEU A 115 23.55 -32.48 -9.58
C LEU A 115 22.86 -31.15 -9.93
N TYR A 116 21.60 -30.97 -9.52
CA TYR A 116 20.91 -29.70 -9.66
C TYR A 116 21.66 -28.56 -8.96
N ALA A 117 22.15 -28.78 -7.74
CA ALA A 117 22.95 -27.79 -7.02
C ALA A 117 24.27 -27.47 -7.73
N ALA A 118 24.93 -28.48 -8.33
CA ALA A 118 26.16 -28.31 -9.09
C ALA A 118 25.96 -27.44 -10.33
N VAL A 119 24.91 -27.71 -11.11
CA VAL A 119 24.54 -26.92 -12.30
C VAL A 119 24.17 -25.50 -11.89
N ARG A 120 23.33 -25.34 -10.86
CA ARG A 120 22.86 -24.02 -10.42
C ARG A 120 23.98 -23.14 -9.86
N ARG A 121 24.98 -23.73 -9.19
CA ARG A 121 26.08 -23.00 -8.56
C ARG A 121 27.37 -22.99 -9.39
N GLY A 122 27.41 -23.69 -10.52
CA GLY A 122 28.64 -23.88 -11.31
C GLY A 122 29.78 -24.51 -10.50
N SER A 123 29.48 -25.40 -9.55
CA SER A 123 30.47 -25.92 -8.59
C SER A 123 30.88 -27.35 -8.89
N TRP A 124 32.18 -27.54 -9.17
CA TRP A 124 32.75 -28.86 -9.47
C TRP A 124 32.71 -29.81 -8.27
N ASN A 125 32.86 -29.28 -7.05
CA ASN A 125 32.79 -30.06 -5.82
C ASN A 125 31.39 -30.67 -5.61
N LEU A 126 30.32 -29.92 -5.94
CA LEU A 126 28.95 -30.43 -5.88
C LEU A 126 28.66 -31.46 -6.97
N GLY A 127 29.30 -31.32 -8.15
CA GLY A 127 29.26 -32.34 -9.19
C GLY A 127 29.94 -33.63 -8.74
N ALA A 128 31.10 -33.53 -8.10
CA ALA A 128 31.83 -34.68 -7.54
C ALA A 128 31.03 -35.37 -6.43
N THR A 129 30.37 -34.63 -5.53
CA THR A 129 29.50 -35.23 -4.52
C THR A 129 28.27 -35.91 -5.14
N ALA A 130 27.66 -35.33 -6.17
CA ALA A 130 26.57 -35.96 -6.91
C ALA A 130 26.98 -37.30 -7.53
N ALA A 131 28.14 -37.34 -8.19
CA ALA A 131 28.71 -38.56 -8.76
C ALA A 131 29.03 -39.61 -7.68
N GLY A 132 29.64 -39.19 -6.56
CA GLY A 132 29.94 -40.07 -5.44
C GLY A 132 28.70 -40.72 -4.83
N TYR A 133 27.65 -39.94 -4.56
CA TYR A 133 26.38 -40.48 -4.09
C TYR A 133 25.73 -41.42 -5.13
N GLY A 134 25.76 -41.05 -6.42
CA GLY A 134 25.21 -41.91 -7.48
C GLY A 134 25.90 -43.27 -7.56
N LEU A 135 27.23 -43.29 -7.55
CA LEU A 135 28.02 -44.53 -7.57
C LEU A 135 27.79 -45.38 -6.31
N ALA A 136 27.72 -44.74 -5.13
CA ALA A 136 27.46 -45.44 -3.88
C ALA A 136 26.05 -46.05 -3.83
N THR A 137 25.03 -45.35 -4.35
CA THR A 137 23.67 -45.88 -4.48
C THR A 137 23.62 -47.07 -5.43
N LEU A 138 24.30 -47.00 -6.58
CA LEU A 138 24.39 -48.14 -7.51
C LEU A 138 25.07 -49.35 -6.87
N GLY A 139 26.18 -49.13 -6.16
CA GLY A 139 26.88 -50.18 -5.42
C GLY A 139 25.98 -50.84 -4.37
N ALA A 140 25.17 -50.05 -3.65
CA ALA A 140 24.23 -50.59 -2.66
C ALA A 140 23.18 -51.49 -3.30
N LEU A 141 22.63 -51.10 -4.45
CA LEU A 141 21.65 -51.91 -5.19
C LEU A 141 22.26 -53.24 -5.67
N VAL A 142 23.48 -53.21 -6.21
CA VAL A 142 24.19 -54.42 -6.65
C VAL A 142 24.45 -55.35 -5.47
N LEU A 143 24.86 -54.83 -4.30
CA LEU A 143 25.06 -55.64 -3.10
C LEU A 143 23.77 -56.27 -2.59
N MET A 144 22.65 -55.55 -2.68
CA MET A 144 21.32 -56.07 -2.30
C MET A 144 20.86 -57.21 -3.22
N ASP A 145 21.17 -57.13 -4.52
CA ASP A 145 20.81 -58.15 -5.52
C ASP A 145 21.71 -59.40 -5.47
N ALA A 146 22.93 -59.27 -4.95
CA ALA A 146 23.94 -60.35 -4.91
C ALA A 146 23.59 -61.57 -4.01
N GLY A 147 22.41 -61.62 -3.38
CA GLY A 147 21.82 -62.84 -2.80
C GLY A 147 22.73 -63.62 -1.84
N SER A 148 23.20 -62.98 -0.76
CA SER A 148 24.02 -63.62 0.30
C SER A 148 24.12 -62.69 1.52
N ILE A 149 25.12 -62.89 2.39
CA ILE A 149 25.46 -61.97 3.50
C ILE A 149 25.75 -60.52 3.02
N LEU A 150 26.01 -60.35 1.71
CA LEU A 150 26.19 -59.04 1.07
C LEU A 150 24.89 -58.23 0.96
N GLY A 151 23.73 -58.90 0.95
CA GLY A 151 22.43 -58.24 0.84
C GLY A 151 22.11 -57.29 2.01
N PRO A 152 22.20 -57.77 3.27
CA PRO A 152 22.07 -56.91 4.45
C PRO A 152 23.09 -55.77 4.51
N LEU A 153 24.31 -55.97 4.01
CA LEU A 153 25.33 -54.91 3.93
C LEU A 153 24.92 -53.83 2.93
N GLY A 154 24.37 -54.20 1.77
CA GLY A 154 23.80 -53.26 0.80
C GLY A 154 22.63 -52.45 1.39
N ALA A 155 21.74 -53.10 2.15
CA ALA A 155 20.63 -52.42 2.83
C ALA A 155 21.11 -51.45 3.92
N LEU A 156 22.12 -51.84 4.72
CA LEU A 156 22.74 -50.97 5.72
C LEU A 156 23.44 -49.77 5.06
N MET A 157 24.14 -50.00 3.95
CA MET A 157 24.78 -48.93 3.17
C MET A 157 23.75 -47.95 2.61
N MET A 158 22.60 -48.45 2.12
CA MET A 158 21.49 -47.61 1.66
C MET A 158 20.91 -46.75 2.79
N LEU A 159 20.74 -47.33 3.98
CA LEU A 159 20.28 -46.60 5.16
C LEU A 159 21.24 -45.47 5.55
N MET A 160 22.55 -45.74 5.53
CA MET A 160 23.57 -44.73 5.82
C MET A 160 23.60 -43.63 4.77
N LEU A 161 23.47 -43.97 3.48
CA LEU A 161 23.40 -43.01 2.38
C LEU A 161 22.18 -42.11 2.48
N TRP A 162 21.04 -42.64 2.92
CA TRP A 162 19.82 -41.87 3.13
C TRP A 162 19.97 -40.83 4.24
N ILE A 163 20.49 -41.23 5.41
CA ILE A 163 20.73 -40.33 6.54
C ILE A 163 21.79 -39.27 6.17
N ALA A 164 22.91 -39.71 5.60
CA ALA A 164 24.00 -38.82 5.19
C ALA A 164 23.56 -37.85 4.09
N GLY A 165 22.85 -38.33 3.07
CA GLY A 165 22.35 -37.51 1.96
C GLY A 165 21.36 -36.45 2.42
N THR A 166 20.48 -36.80 3.36
CA THR A 166 19.53 -35.85 3.97
C THR A 166 20.26 -34.79 4.79
N ALA A 167 21.14 -35.20 5.71
CA ALA A 167 21.91 -34.26 6.54
C ALA A 167 22.79 -33.32 5.69
N HIS A 168 23.43 -33.87 4.65
CA HIS A 168 24.29 -33.10 3.76
C HIS A 168 23.48 -32.12 2.91
N ALA A 169 22.29 -32.49 2.42
CA ALA A 169 21.40 -31.57 1.69
C ALA A 169 21.00 -30.36 2.56
N PHE A 170 20.71 -30.56 3.84
CA PHE A 170 20.45 -29.46 4.78
C PHE A 170 21.69 -28.60 5.05
N ALA A 171 22.88 -29.21 5.15
CA ALA A 171 24.13 -28.48 5.35
C ALA A 171 24.51 -27.62 4.13
N VAL A 172 24.26 -28.10 2.91
CA VAL A 172 24.57 -27.37 1.67
C VAL A 172 23.50 -26.32 1.32
N ARG A 173 22.28 -26.43 1.86
CA ARG A 173 21.15 -25.52 1.57
C ARG A 173 21.50 -24.02 1.67
N PRO A 174 22.17 -23.50 2.72
CA PRO A 174 22.50 -22.07 2.81
C PRO A 174 23.44 -21.59 1.70
N SER A 175 24.20 -22.50 1.11
CA SER A 175 25.10 -22.20 -0.01
C SER A 175 24.33 -22.14 -1.34
N VAL A 176 23.38 -23.06 -1.57
CA VAL A 176 22.56 -23.12 -2.80
C VAL A 176 21.48 -22.05 -2.83
N PHE A 177 20.95 -21.71 -1.65
CA PHE A 177 19.98 -20.65 -1.44
C PHE A 177 20.54 -19.66 -0.40
N PRO A 178 21.47 -18.78 -0.81
CA PRO A 178 21.96 -17.73 0.08
C PRO A 178 20.77 -16.91 0.58
N ARG A 179 20.69 -16.71 1.90
CA ARG A 179 19.73 -15.74 2.44
C ARG A 179 20.15 -14.37 1.91
N GLY A 180 19.27 -13.72 1.15
CA GLY A 180 19.53 -12.37 0.67
C GLY A 180 19.87 -11.45 1.84
N ASN A 181 20.90 -10.61 1.68
CA ASN A 181 21.26 -9.62 2.69
C ASN A 181 20.02 -8.75 3.01
N PRO A 182 19.60 -8.56 4.27
CA PRO A 182 18.42 -7.77 4.59
C PRO A 182 18.39 -6.38 3.94
N ARG A 183 19.56 -5.74 3.80
CA ARG A 183 19.72 -4.46 3.09
C ARG A 183 19.37 -4.57 1.60
N ASN A 184 19.75 -5.66 0.94
CA ASN A 184 19.41 -5.88 -0.47
C ASN A 184 17.90 -6.10 -0.64
N ARG A 185 17.25 -6.82 0.26
CA ARG A 185 15.78 -7.01 0.25
C ARG A 185 15.02 -5.70 0.41
N VAL A 186 15.42 -4.85 1.37
CA VAL A 186 14.79 -3.52 1.56
C VAL A 186 14.95 -2.66 0.31
N ASN A 187 16.14 -2.67 -0.31
CA ASN A 187 16.38 -1.95 -1.56
C ASN A 187 15.54 -2.52 -2.72
N GLU A 188 15.46 -3.84 -2.87
CA GLU A 188 14.63 -4.51 -3.88
C GLU A 188 13.15 -4.14 -3.71
N HIS A 189 12.63 -4.18 -2.48
CA HIS A 189 11.26 -3.75 -2.18
C HIS A 189 11.04 -2.26 -2.48
N ALA A 190 12.00 -1.39 -2.15
CA ALA A 190 11.91 0.03 -2.47
C ALA A 190 11.86 0.28 -3.98
N VAL A 191 12.68 -0.44 -4.76
CA VAL A 191 12.68 -0.38 -6.23
C VAL A 191 11.37 -0.90 -6.80
N GLN A 192 10.84 -2.02 -6.29
CA GLN A 192 9.55 -2.56 -6.70
C GLN A 192 8.40 -1.59 -6.41
N ALA A 193 8.38 -0.98 -5.22
CA ALA A 193 7.38 0.02 -4.86
C ALA A 193 7.47 1.25 -5.78
N ALA A 194 8.67 1.73 -6.09
CA ALA A 194 8.86 2.86 -7.00
C ALA A 194 8.36 2.54 -8.43
N LYS A 195 8.65 1.33 -8.93
CA LYS A 195 8.13 0.85 -10.23
C LYS A 195 6.62 0.75 -10.23
N TYR A 196 6.04 0.20 -9.17
CA TYR A 196 4.59 0.08 -9.03
C TYR A 196 3.90 1.46 -9.04
N ARG A 197 4.42 2.44 -8.29
CA ARG A 197 3.89 3.81 -8.33
C ARG A 197 3.97 4.45 -9.72
N LYS A 198 5.03 4.15 -10.49
CA LYS A 198 5.13 4.63 -11.88
C LYS A 198 4.00 4.06 -12.75
N VAL A 199 3.73 2.76 -12.63
CA VAL A 199 2.61 2.11 -13.33
C VAL A 199 1.27 2.78 -12.96
N LEU A 200 1.02 3.03 -11.68
CA LEU A 200 -0.20 3.74 -11.24
C LEU A 200 -0.34 5.13 -11.86
N ARG A 201 0.76 5.89 -11.99
CA ARG A 201 0.73 7.20 -12.67
C ARG A 201 0.38 7.06 -14.15
N ASP A 202 0.93 6.06 -14.82
CA ASP A 202 0.68 5.84 -16.25
C ASP A 202 -0.77 5.37 -16.50
N GLU A 203 -1.30 4.51 -15.63
CA GLU A 203 -2.72 4.11 -15.64
C GLU A 203 -3.64 5.30 -15.39
N ALA A 204 -3.35 6.12 -14.38
CA ALA A 204 -4.12 7.31 -14.06
C ALA A 204 -4.13 8.33 -15.22
N ARG A 205 -2.98 8.52 -15.90
CA ARG A 205 -2.91 9.38 -17.11
C ARG A 205 -3.72 8.82 -18.27
N THR A 206 -3.66 7.51 -18.48
CA THR A 206 -4.43 6.84 -19.54
C THR A 206 -5.92 7.03 -19.28
N LEU A 207 -6.37 6.79 -18.04
CA LEU A 207 -7.76 7.00 -17.63
C LEU A 207 -8.19 8.46 -17.82
N ALA A 208 -7.35 9.43 -17.43
CA ALA A 208 -7.65 10.84 -17.61
C ALA A 208 -7.71 11.28 -19.08
N ALA A 209 -6.93 10.66 -19.95
CA ALA A 209 -6.97 10.92 -21.39
C ALA A 209 -8.23 10.34 -22.05
N GLU A 210 -8.72 9.20 -21.56
CA GLU A 210 -9.92 8.53 -22.06
C GLU A 210 -11.22 9.18 -21.54
N ASP A 211 -11.27 9.49 -20.24
CA ASP A 211 -12.42 10.09 -19.56
C ASP A 211 -11.99 11.15 -18.53
N PRO A 212 -11.88 12.43 -18.95
CA PRO A 212 -11.55 13.53 -18.06
C PRO A 212 -12.57 13.76 -16.95
N ALA A 213 -13.86 13.49 -17.20
CA ALA A 213 -14.91 13.69 -16.20
C ALA A 213 -14.75 12.67 -15.05
N LEU A 214 -14.51 11.41 -15.39
CA LEU A 214 -14.20 10.37 -14.40
C LEU A 214 -12.93 10.68 -13.62
N ALA A 215 -11.89 11.21 -14.26
CA ALA A 215 -10.65 11.60 -13.56
C ALA A 215 -10.90 12.67 -12.48
N HIS A 216 -11.79 13.63 -12.75
CA HIS A 216 -12.23 14.62 -11.77
C HIS A 216 -13.02 14.00 -10.62
N GLU A 217 -13.94 13.07 -10.91
CA GLU A 217 -14.69 12.34 -9.88
C GLU A 217 -13.78 11.50 -8.96
N LEU A 218 -12.76 10.87 -9.54
CA LEU A 218 -11.74 10.09 -8.83
C LEU A 218 -10.69 10.95 -8.13
N ARG A 219 -10.70 12.27 -8.36
CA ARG A 219 -9.78 13.26 -7.75
C ARG A 219 -8.32 12.98 -8.09
N ILE A 220 -8.06 12.54 -9.32
CA ILE A 220 -6.71 12.33 -9.83
C ILE A 220 -5.95 13.65 -9.79
N GLY A 221 -4.71 13.64 -9.29
CA GLY A 221 -3.89 14.84 -9.18
C GLY A 221 -4.23 15.74 -7.99
N ARG A 222 -5.18 15.35 -7.12
CA ARG A 222 -5.62 16.17 -5.97
C ARG A 222 -5.24 15.54 -4.64
N PRO A 223 -3.96 15.60 -4.21
CA PRO A 223 -3.53 15.03 -2.94
C PRO A 223 -4.09 15.78 -1.73
N ASP A 224 -4.66 16.97 -1.94
CA ASP A 224 -5.34 17.78 -0.93
C ASP A 224 -6.75 17.28 -0.58
N LEU A 225 -7.37 16.47 -1.45
CA LEU A 225 -8.70 15.94 -1.24
C LEU A 225 -8.63 14.47 -0.80
N PRO A 226 -9.55 14.00 0.08
CA PRO A 226 -9.66 12.58 0.39
C PRO A 226 -9.96 11.79 -0.88
N ARG A 227 -9.17 10.78 -1.23
CA ARG A 227 -9.33 10.00 -2.47
C ARG A 227 -9.30 8.51 -2.21
N ALA A 228 -10.14 7.77 -2.93
CA ALA A 228 -10.17 6.30 -2.90
C ALA A 228 -9.28 5.67 -3.98
N TYR A 229 -9.01 6.42 -5.05
CA TYR A 229 -8.15 6.01 -6.15
C TYR A 229 -6.70 6.44 -5.90
N ASP A 230 -5.76 5.51 -6.06
CA ASP A 230 -4.32 5.78 -5.95
C ASP A 230 -3.75 6.10 -7.34
N ASP A 231 -3.51 7.38 -7.59
CA ASP A 231 -2.95 7.89 -8.84
C ASP A 231 -1.42 7.82 -8.91
N GLY A 232 -0.77 7.13 -7.97
CA GLY A 232 0.70 7.01 -7.95
C GLY A 232 1.44 8.31 -7.56
N GLY A 233 0.71 9.30 -7.03
CA GLY A 233 1.25 10.57 -6.55
C GLY A 233 1.27 11.68 -7.59
N LEU A 234 0.30 11.68 -8.51
CA LEU A 234 0.13 12.78 -9.46
C LEU A 234 -0.33 14.07 -8.75
N VAL A 235 0.00 15.21 -9.34
CA VAL A 235 -0.49 16.54 -8.96
C VAL A 235 -1.05 17.23 -10.19
N ASP A 236 -2.32 17.61 -10.13
CA ASP A 236 -3.02 18.36 -11.16
C ASP A 236 -2.62 19.83 -11.08
N VAL A 237 -1.80 20.27 -12.02
CA VAL A 237 -1.24 21.62 -12.03
C VAL A 237 -2.32 22.69 -12.17
N ASN A 238 -3.45 22.37 -12.80
CA ASN A 238 -4.50 23.33 -13.09
C ASN A 238 -5.43 23.56 -11.89
N HIS A 239 -5.70 22.53 -11.10
CA HIS A 239 -6.70 22.59 -10.03
C HIS A 239 -6.13 22.43 -8.61
N ALA A 240 -4.91 21.91 -8.45
CA ALA A 240 -4.35 21.68 -7.12
C ALA A 240 -4.02 23.00 -6.40
N PRO A 241 -4.14 23.05 -5.06
CA PRO A 241 -3.77 24.22 -4.28
C PRO A 241 -2.24 24.44 -4.23
N PRO A 242 -1.77 25.65 -3.89
CA PRO A 242 -0.34 25.96 -3.81
C PRO A 242 0.47 24.97 -2.96
N ALA A 243 -0.10 24.50 -1.85
CA ALA A 243 0.54 23.53 -0.96
C ALA A 243 0.77 22.16 -1.62
N ALA A 244 -0.10 21.76 -2.55
CA ALA A 244 0.06 20.52 -3.32
C ALA A 244 1.05 20.71 -4.48
N LEU A 245 1.01 21.86 -5.17
CA LEU A 245 1.99 22.21 -6.21
C LEU A 245 3.42 22.22 -5.66
N GLY A 246 3.61 22.70 -4.42
CA GLY A 246 4.89 22.67 -3.73
C GLY A 246 5.46 21.27 -3.44
N GLN A 247 4.66 20.20 -3.61
CA GLN A 247 5.14 18.82 -3.47
C GLN A 247 5.80 18.30 -4.76
N LEU A 248 5.66 19.01 -5.88
CA LEU A 248 6.32 18.65 -7.13
C LEU A 248 7.85 18.80 -7.01
N PRO A 249 8.63 17.94 -7.68
CA PRO A 249 10.09 17.96 -7.58
C PRO A 249 10.69 19.31 -7.96
N GLY A 250 11.46 19.90 -7.05
CA GLY A 250 12.16 21.18 -7.28
C GLY A 250 11.26 22.41 -7.27
N MET A 251 9.97 22.27 -6.92
CA MET A 251 9.04 23.39 -6.91
C MET A 251 9.32 24.31 -5.70
N THR A 252 9.55 25.59 -5.97
CA THR A 252 9.80 26.62 -4.93
C THR A 252 8.58 27.50 -4.76
N GLY A 253 8.44 28.19 -3.62
CA GLY A 253 7.35 29.14 -3.37
C GLY A 253 7.13 30.14 -4.53
N PRO A 254 8.18 30.83 -5.00
CA PRO A 254 8.07 31.73 -6.15
C PRO A 254 7.61 31.04 -7.45
N LEU A 255 8.04 29.80 -7.74
CA LEU A 255 7.58 29.06 -8.92
C LEU A 255 6.10 28.67 -8.78
N VAL A 256 5.66 28.24 -7.58
CA VAL A 256 4.24 27.96 -7.31
C VAL A 256 3.39 29.20 -7.51
N GLU A 257 3.83 30.35 -6.99
CA GLU A 257 3.12 31.63 -7.16
C GLU A 257 2.99 32.00 -8.64
N ARG A 258 4.03 31.81 -9.45
CA ARG A 258 3.98 32.02 -10.90
C ARG A 258 2.99 31.10 -11.60
N ILE A 259 2.95 29.82 -11.25
CA ILE A 259 1.96 28.86 -11.78
C ILE A 259 0.54 29.34 -11.49
N VAL A 260 0.28 29.71 -10.23
CA VAL A 260 -1.04 30.13 -9.78
C VAL A 260 -1.46 31.45 -10.43
N ALA A 261 -0.55 32.42 -10.52
CA ALA A 261 -0.79 33.69 -11.19
C ALA A 261 -1.10 33.47 -12.67
N ARG A 262 -0.23 32.74 -13.41
CA ARG A 262 -0.43 32.42 -14.83
C ARG A 262 -1.79 31.77 -15.05
N ARG A 263 -2.11 30.70 -14.32
CA ARG A 263 -3.37 29.96 -14.56
C ARG A 263 -4.62 30.78 -14.21
N SER A 264 -4.51 31.74 -13.29
CA SER A 264 -5.61 32.65 -12.96
C SER A 264 -5.84 33.72 -14.02
N GLU A 265 -4.79 34.15 -14.71
CA GLU A 265 -4.84 35.21 -15.72
C GLU A 265 -5.16 34.67 -17.13
N GLN A 266 -4.63 33.48 -17.46
CA GLN A 266 -4.61 32.96 -18.84
C GLN A 266 -5.29 31.58 -18.97
N GLY A 267 -5.79 31.02 -17.87
CA GLY A 267 -6.38 29.68 -17.84
C GLY A 267 -5.35 28.56 -17.61
N GLY A 268 -5.83 27.32 -17.56
CA GLY A 268 -4.99 26.15 -17.30
C GLY A 268 -3.92 25.90 -18.36
N PHE A 269 -2.91 25.10 -18.02
CA PHE A 269 -1.91 24.59 -18.94
C PHE A 269 -2.41 23.29 -19.58
N VAL A 270 -2.02 23.02 -20.82
CA VAL A 270 -2.29 21.77 -21.51
C VAL A 270 -1.14 20.76 -21.40
N SER A 271 0.06 21.21 -21.03
CA SER A 271 1.26 20.36 -20.95
C SER A 271 2.32 20.89 -19.99
N ALA A 272 3.28 20.01 -19.64
CA ALA A 272 4.43 20.39 -18.81
C ALA A 272 5.38 21.33 -19.57
N GLU A 273 5.48 21.17 -20.88
CA GLU A 273 6.30 21.98 -21.76
C GLU A 273 5.79 23.42 -21.84
N GLU A 274 4.49 23.59 -22.05
CA GLU A 274 3.85 24.93 -22.02
C GLU A 274 4.05 25.59 -20.66
N MET A 275 3.74 24.86 -19.58
CA MET A 275 3.95 25.36 -18.22
C MET A 275 5.41 25.79 -18.01
N ALA A 276 6.37 24.99 -18.45
CA ALA A 276 7.79 25.26 -18.29
C ALA A 276 8.23 26.53 -19.03
N VAL A 277 7.69 26.78 -20.22
CA VAL A 277 7.96 28.01 -20.97
C VAL A 277 7.37 29.22 -20.24
N ASP A 278 6.12 29.13 -19.81
CA ASP A 278 5.40 30.27 -19.25
C ASP A 278 5.90 30.71 -17.86
N ILE A 279 6.40 29.76 -17.07
CA ILE A 279 6.97 30.05 -15.74
C ILE A 279 8.50 30.14 -15.73
N ASP A 280 9.14 30.23 -16.91
CA ASP A 280 10.60 30.19 -17.10
C ASP A 280 11.27 29.11 -16.23
N LEU A 281 10.75 27.89 -16.33
CA LEU A 281 11.23 26.76 -15.54
C LEU A 281 12.63 26.33 -16.01
N PRO A 282 13.58 26.07 -15.09
CA PRO A 282 14.89 25.53 -15.48
C PRO A 282 14.76 24.21 -16.25
N PRO A 283 15.44 24.05 -17.41
CA PRO A 283 15.26 22.88 -18.28
C PRO A 283 15.53 21.53 -17.60
N GLY A 284 16.44 21.49 -16.62
CA GLY A 284 16.77 20.26 -15.88
C GLY A 284 15.65 19.75 -14.97
N MET A 285 14.63 20.57 -14.69
CA MET A 285 13.51 20.19 -13.81
C MET A 285 12.32 19.61 -14.57
N LEU A 286 12.17 19.94 -15.86
CA LEU A 286 11.02 19.54 -16.67
C LEU A 286 10.78 18.01 -16.65
N PRO A 287 11.78 17.13 -16.86
CA PRO A 287 11.54 15.69 -16.84
C PRO A 287 11.02 15.18 -15.49
N ALA A 288 11.53 15.75 -14.39
CA ALA A 288 11.11 15.37 -13.05
C ALA A 288 9.68 15.86 -12.76
N ILE A 289 9.32 17.06 -13.21
CA ILE A 289 7.96 17.58 -13.03
C ILE A 289 6.97 16.84 -13.93
N ALA A 290 7.30 16.59 -15.20
CA ALA A 290 6.45 15.85 -16.14
C ALA A 290 6.09 14.44 -15.61
N GLU A 291 6.99 13.79 -14.88
CA GLU A 291 6.75 12.48 -14.25
C GLU A 291 5.67 12.54 -13.15
N TYR A 292 5.42 13.67 -12.50
CA TYR A 292 4.44 13.81 -11.40
C TYR A 292 3.29 14.79 -11.69
N ALA A 293 3.39 15.60 -12.74
CA ALA A 293 2.35 16.53 -13.15
C ALA A 293 1.29 15.83 -14.02
N ILE A 294 0.04 16.27 -13.87
CA ILE A 294 -1.06 16.02 -14.81
C ILE A 294 -1.80 17.35 -15.07
N PHE A 295 -2.43 17.46 -16.24
CA PHE A 295 -3.07 18.69 -16.72
C PHE A 295 -4.50 18.37 -17.12
N LEU A 296 -5.41 18.47 -16.15
CA LEU A 296 -6.84 18.25 -16.42
C LEU A 296 -7.48 19.57 -16.89
N ALA A 297 -8.41 19.47 -17.84
CA ALA A 297 -9.20 20.58 -18.35
C ALA A 297 -10.39 20.91 -17.46
#